data_AF-A0A4R5CGE0-F1
#
_entry.id   AF-A0A4R5CGE0-F1
#
_cell.length_a   1.000
_cell.length_b   1.000
_cell.length_c   1.000
_cell.angle_alpha   90.00
_cell.angle_beta   90.00
_cell.angle_gamma   90.00
#
_symmetry.space_group_name_H-M   'P 1'
#
loop_
_entity.id
_entity.type
_entity.pdbx_description
1 polymer ?
#
loop_
_entity_poly.entity_id
_entity_poly.type
_entity_poly.pdbx_seq_one_letter_code
_entity_poly.pdbx_strand_id
1 'polypeptide(L)'
;MELLSSVLSDGADLAHLAAELDIPTIAGLQHQGDVSVIPAAMAVEDFQHPMSPVPAAGVAVVRGEAGGHTHLLLASGDVWYDARDGAANDIVLGSLEVGDGATAWLDHPEHGNTGIGPGLYVLRRKRELAPRVLDPGARRKRDRARKEARKQASQAQARAARDQAARAQASSATVRFVAD
;
A
#
# COMPACT_ATOMS: atom_id res chain seq x y z
N MET A 1 13.20 -22.05 -33.42
CA MET A 1 12.17 -21.27 -32.73
C MET A 1 12.62 -19.82 -32.82
N GLU A 2 12.28 -19.17 -33.93
CA GLU A 2 12.58 -17.74 -34.09
C GLU A 2 11.59 -16.94 -33.25
N LEU A 3 12.12 -16.14 -32.34
CA LEU A 3 11.40 -15.09 -31.65
C LEU A 3 11.14 -13.97 -32.66
N LEU A 4 9.89 -13.82 -33.10
CA LEU A 4 9.44 -12.65 -33.84
C LEU A 4 9.40 -11.45 -32.88
N SER A 5 10.55 -10.82 -32.66
CA SER A 5 10.66 -9.49 -32.08
C SER A 5 10.77 -8.46 -33.20
N SER A 6 9.63 -7.90 -33.64
CA SER A 6 9.53 -6.48 -34.05
C SER A 6 8.11 -6.21 -34.55
N VAL A 7 7.22 -5.81 -33.66
CA VAL A 7 6.10 -4.96 -34.07
C VAL A 7 6.47 -3.57 -33.56
N LEU A 8 7.05 -2.76 -34.46
CA LEU A 8 7.13 -1.33 -34.25
C LEU A 8 5.74 -0.78 -34.56
N SER A 9 4.94 -0.57 -33.51
CA SER A 9 3.72 0.20 -33.58
C SER A 9 4.09 1.67 -33.81
N ASP A 10 3.41 2.34 -34.75
CA ASP A 10 3.53 3.78 -34.98
C ASP A 10 2.64 4.60 -34.02
N GLY A 11 2.04 3.93 -33.04
CA GLY A 11 1.14 4.50 -32.03
C GLY A 11 -0.29 4.70 -32.54
N ALA A 12 -0.55 4.70 -33.85
CA ALA A 12 -1.90 4.87 -34.39
C ALA A 12 -2.75 3.60 -34.20
N ASP A 13 -2.12 2.43 -34.33
CA ASP A 13 -2.68 1.12 -33.99
C ASP A 13 -2.82 0.90 -32.47
N LEU A 14 -2.12 1.63 -31.61
CA LEU A 14 -2.36 1.58 -30.16
C LEU A 14 -3.37 2.64 -29.69
N ALA A 15 -3.63 3.68 -30.49
CA ALA A 15 -4.56 4.74 -30.12
C ALA A 15 -6.00 4.23 -29.93
N HIS A 16 -6.46 3.29 -30.78
CA HIS A 16 -7.78 2.68 -30.61
C HIS A 16 -7.83 1.77 -29.37
N LEU A 17 -6.74 1.03 -29.09
CA LEU A 17 -6.61 0.21 -27.87
C LEU A 17 -6.58 1.06 -26.60
N ALA A 18 -5.94 2.23 -26.65
CA ALA A 18 -5.92 3.20 -25.55
C ALA A 18 -7.29 3.86 -25.34
N ALA A 19 -8.06 4.08 -26.41
CA ALA A 19 -9.42 4.61 -26.33
C ALA A 19 -10.43 3.59 -25.79
N GLU A 20 -10.16 2.29 -25.97
CA GLU A 20 -10.97 1.17 -25.45
C GLU A 20 -10.50 0.65 -24.09
N LEU A 21 -9.41 1.22 -23.53
CA LEU A 21 -8.85 0.76 -22.28
C LEU A 21 -9.72 1.23 -21.10
N ASP A 22 -10.36 0.29 -20.43
CA ASP A 22 -11.05 0.56 -19.17
C ASP A 22 -10.00 0.75 -18.06
N ILE A 23 -9.87 1.99 -17.57
CA ILE A 23 -8.89 2.34 -16.53
C ILE A 23 -9.57 2.12 -15.18
N PRO A 24 -9.01 1.26 -14.30
CA PRO A 24 -9.66 0.94 -13.05
C PRO A 24 -9.82 2.18 -12.18
N THR A 25 -11.04 2.36 -11.67
CA THR A 25 -11.35 3.38 -10.67
C THR A 25 -11.52 2.71 -9.31
N ILE A 26 -10.66 3.07 -8.36
CA ILE A 26 -10.60 2.44 -7.04
C ILE A 26 -11.11 3.45 -6.01
N ALA A 27 -12.14 3.06 -5.25
CA ALA A 27 -12.55 3.76 -4.05
C ALA A 27 -11.92 3.08 -2.84
N GLY A 28 -11.11 3.81 -2.08
CA GLY A 28 -10.41 3.28 -0.91
C GLY A 28 -8.90 3.46 -0.94
N LEU A 29 -8.20 2.66 -0.13
CA LEU A 29 -6.74 2.71 -0.03
C LEU A 29 -6.08 2.18 -1.31
N GLN A 30 -5.22 2.99 -1.91
CA GLN A 30 -4.45 2.61 -3.09
C GLN A 30 -3.12 3.36 -3.19
N HIS A 31 -2.26 2.92 -4.11
CA HIS A 31 -0.94 3.49 -4.31
C HIS A 31 -0.52 3.45 -5.77
N GLN A 32 0.18 4.48 -6.23
CA GLN A 32 0.80 4.54 -7.55
C GLN A 32 2.18 5.18 -7.42
N GLY A 33 3.25 4.48 -7.83
CA GLY A 33 4.62 4.96 -7.65
C GLY A 33 4.88 5.44 -6.22
N ASP A 34 5.21 6.71 -6.07
CA ASP A 34 5.49 7.37 -4.79
C ASP A 34 4.27 8.01 -4.12
N VAL A 35 3.07 7.87 -4.68
CA VAL A 35 1.83 8.43 -4.13
C VAL A 35 1.00 7.34 -3.48
N SER A 36 0.46 7.65 -2.30
CA SER A 36 -0.52 6.86 -1.57
C SER A 36 -1.81 7.67 -1.48
N VAL A 37 -2.93 7.06 -1.86
CA VAL A 37 -4.28 7.61 -1.69
C VAL A 37 -4.88 6.91 -0.48
N ILE A 38 -5.07 7.66 0.61
CA ILE A 38 -5.48 7.09 1.89
C ILE A 38 -6.87 7.65 2.22
N PRO A 39 -7.89 6.81 2.48
CA PRO A 39 -9.19 7.31 2.93
C PRO A 39 -9.05 8.22 4.15
N ALA A 40 -9.73 9.36 4.16
CA ALA A 40 -9.64 10.36 5.24
C ALA A 40 -9.92 9.75 6.63
N ALA A 41 -10.83 8.77 6.70
CA ALA A 41 -11.14 8.03 7.92
C ALA A 41 -9.93 7.29 8.53
N MET A 42 -8.88 7.00 7.74
CA MET A 42 -7.64 6.36 8.19
C MET A 42 -6.52 7.37 8.51
N ALA A 43 -6.72 8.64 8.18
CA ALA A 43 -5.74 9.72 8.29
C ALA A 43 -6.39 11.03 8.79
N VAL A 44 -7.30 10.91 9.76
CA VAL A 44 -8.18 12.00 10.21
C VAL A 44 -7.41 13.24 10.63
N GLU A 45 -6.27 13.08 11.30
CA GLU A 45 -5.43 14.20 11.77
C GLU A 45 -4.80 15.00 10.62
N ASP A 46 -4.67 14.41 9.44
CA ASP A 46 -4.05 15.04 8.27
C ASP A 46 -5.06 15.57 7.26
N PHE A 47 -6.32 15.18 7.40
CA PHE A 47 -7.36 15.57 6.47
C PHE A 47 -7.88 16.98 6.78
N GLN A 48 -7.98 17.79 5.73
CA GLN A 48 -8.63 19.09 5.74
C GLN A 48 -9.57 19.15 4.54
N HIS A 49 -10.78 19.66 4.71
CA HIS A 49 -11.70 19.78 3.58
C HIS A 49 -11.10 20.72 2.52
N PRO A 50 -10.89 20.25 1.28
CA PRO A 50 -10.31 21.08 0.24
C PRO A 50 -11.31 22.12 -0.25
N MET A 51 -10.82 23.32 -0.54
CA MET A 51 -11.59 24.48 -0.97
C MET A 51 -11.29 24.92 -2.40
N SER A 52 -10.31 24.27 -3.06
CA SER A 52 -9.93 24.57 -4.44
C SER A 52 -10.33 23.44 -5.39
N PRO A 53 -11.02 23.71 -6.50
CA PRO A 53 -11.29 22.70 -7.51
C PRO A 53 -9.97 22.32 -8.22
N VAL A 54 -9.83 21.06 -8.61
CA VAL A 54 -8.71 20.63 -9.45
C VAL A 54 -8.83 21.30 -10.83
N PRO A 55 -7.84 22.10 -11.27
CA PRO A 55 -7.89 22.77 -12.56
C PRO A 55 -7.81 21.76 -13.71
N ALA A 56 -8.32 22.14 -14.89
CA ALA A 56 -8.28 21.29 -16.09
C ALA A 56 -6.84 20.89 -16.51
N ALA A 57 -5.84 21.71 -16.18
CA ALA A 57 -4.43 21.40 -16.43
C ALA A 57 -3.85 20.36 -15.44
N GLY A 58 -4.59 20.01 -14.39
CA GLY A 58 -4.15 19.13 -13.31
C GLY A 58 -3.26 19.81 -12.26
N VAL A 59 -2.96 19.06 -11.20
CA VAL A 59 -2.07 19.47 -10.11
C VAL A 59 -0.93 18.47 -9.99
N ALA A 60 0.31 18.95 -10.08
CA ALA A 60 1.49 18.12 -9.81
C ALA A 60 1.60 17.85 -8.30
N VAL A 61 1.08 16.71 -7.84
CA VAL A 61 1.07 16.33 -6.41
C VAL A 61 2.45 15.84 -5.95
N VAL A 62 3.22 15.28 -6.87
CA VAL A 62 4.67 15.06 -6.69
C VAL A 62 5.34 15.71 -7.88
N ARG A 63 6.37 16.52 -7.63
CA ARG A 63 7.24 17.07 -8.67
C ARG A 63 8.53 16.28 -8.70
N GLY A 64 8.87 15.70 -9.84
CA GLY A 64 10.18 15.12 -10.08
C GLY A 64 11.22 16.17 -10.48
N GLU A 65 12.51 15.87 -10.27
CA GLU A 65 13.58 16.62 -10.94
C GLU A 65 13.44 16.44 -12.46
N ALA A 66 13.53 17.54 -13.21
CA ALA A 66 13.33 17.58 -14.66
C ALA A 66 12.00 16.98 -15.18
N GLY A 67 10.96 16.87 -14.33
CA GLY A 67 9.62 16.42 -14.72
C GLY A 67 9.43 14.90 -14.80
N GLY A 68 10.50 14.10 -14.75
CA GLY A 68 10.45 12.64 -14.96
C GLY A 68 9.69 11.83 -13.90
N HIS A 69 9.56 12.36 -12.68
CA HIS A 69 8.84 11.73 -11.57
C HIS A 69 7.58 12.50 -11.14
N THR A 70 6.98 13.24 -12.08
CA THR A 70 5.77 14.01 -11.78
C THR A 70 4.56 13.09 -11.73
N HIS A 71 3.88 13.08 -10.58
CA HIS A 71 2.53 12.52 -10.49
C HIS A 71 1.54 13.66 -10.68
N LEU A 72 0.71 13.55 -11.71
CA LEU A 72 -0.28 14.57 -12.06
C LEU A 72 -1.66 14.11 -11.60
N LEU A 73 -2.31 14.93 -10.77
CA LEU A 73 -3.70 14.77 -10.37
C LEU A 73 -4.60 15.50 -11.37
N LEU A 74 -5.48 14.78 -12.03
CA LEU A 74 -6.48 15.31 -12.97
C LEU A 74 -7.90 15.05 -12.42
N ALA A 75 -8.88 15.72 -13.02
CA ALA A 75 -10.27 15.63 -12.62
C ALA A 75 -11.20 15.37 -13.80
N SER A 76 -12.18 14.50 -13.57
CA SER A 76 -13.37 14.35 -14.38
C SER A 76 -14.59 14.53 -13.47
N GLY A 77 -15.28 15.67 -13.60
CA GLY A 77 -16.39 16.04 -12.72
C GLY A 77 -15.96 16.85 -11.49
N ASP A 78 -16.70 16.69 -10.40
CA ASP A 78 -16.55 17.45 -9.16
C ASP A 78 -15.41 16.90 -8.30
N VAL A 79 -14.22 17.50 -8.43
CA VAL A 79 -13.01 17.08 -7.72
C VAL A 79 -12.29 18.29 -7.15
N TRP A 80 -11.99 18.22 -5.85
CA TRP A 80 -11.37 19.30 -5.09
C TRP A 80 -10.08 18.82 -4.45
N TYR A 81 -9.05 19.67 -4.49
CA TYR A 81 -7.75 19.35 -3.93
C TYR A 81 -7.05 20.60 -3.43
N ASP A 82 -6.60 20.55 -2.17
CA ASP A 82 -5.67 21.52 -1.62
C ASP A 82 -4.36 20.83 -1.27
N ALA A 83 -3.27 21.37 -1.84
CA ALA A 83 -1.93 20.95 -1.48
C ALA A 83 -1.61 21.38 -0.04
N ARG A 84 -0.84 20.54 0.66
CA ARG A 84 -0.31 20.88 1.99
C ARG A 84 1.10 21.41 1.85
N ASP A 85 1.30 22.64 2.29
CA ASP A 85 2.64 23.23 2.43
C ASP A 85 3.28 22.74 3.73
N GLY A 86 3.63 21.45 3.74
CA GLY A 86 4.31 20.80 4.85
C GLY A 86 5.78 21.19 4.97
N ALA A 87 6.37 20.98 6.15
CA ALA A 87 7.82 21.06 6.33
C ALA A 87 8.54 20.08 5.38
N ALA A 88 9.84 20.27 5.12
CA ALA A 88 10.63 19.43 4.19
C ALA A 88 10.57 17.90 4.46
N ASN A 89 10.13 17.51 5.67
CA ASN A 89 10.06 16.12 6.13
C ASN A 89 8.63 15.56 6.13
N ASP A 90 7.65 16.41 5.84
CA ASP A 90 6.24 16.04 5.77
C ASP A 90 6.02 15.15 4.55
N ILE A 91 5.24 14.10 4.76
CA ILE A 91 4.88 13.15 3.71
C ILE A 91 3.45 13.41 3.23
N VAL A 92 2.69 14.28 3.88
CA VAL A 92 1.34 14.64 3.42
C VAL A 92 1.47 15.61 2.25
N LEU A 93 0.86 15.24 1.13
CA LEU A 93 0.85 16.04 -0.10
C LEU A 93 -0.34 17.00 -0.13
N GLY A 94 -1.49 16.57 0.39
CA GLY A 94 -2.71 17.35 0.39
C GLY A 94 -3.95 16.51 0.70
N SER A 95 -5.10 17.17 0.70
CA SER A 95 -6.41 16.54 0.89
C SER A 95 -7.21 16.61 -0.40
N LEU A 96 -7.88 15.51 -0.73
CA LEU A 96 -8.64 15.31 -1.95
C LEU A 96 -10.08 14.94 -1.60
N GLU A 97 -11.02 15.56 -2.29
CA GLU A 97 -12.43 15.21 -2.28
C GLU A 97 -12.87 14.90 -3.71
N VAL A 98 -13.48 13.72 -3.88
CA VAL A 98 -14.06 13.27 -5.15
C VAL A 98 -15.56 13.15 -4.92
N GLY A 99 -16.34 13.98 -5.62
CA GLY A 99 -17.79 13.99 -5.53
C GLY A 99 -18.45 12.76 -6.16
N ASP A 100 -19.75 12.60 -5.91
CA ASP A 100 -20.53 11.51 -6.51
C ASP A 100 -20.54 11.60 -8.04
N GLY A 101 -20.26 10.47 -8.70
CA GLY A 101 -20.17 10.41 -10.16
C GLY A 101 -18.92 11.07 -10.77
N ALA A 102 -18.04 11.64 -9.94
CA ALA A 102 -16.75 12.17 -10.37
C ALA A 102 -15.64 11.11 -10.29
N THR A 103 -14.52 11.39 -10.93
CA THR A 103 -13.29 10.59 -10.84
C THR A 103 -12.09 11.50 -10.85
N ALA A 104 -11.21 11.36 -9.86
CA ALA A 104 -9.88 11.94 -9.93
C ALA A 104 -8.93 10.93 -10.58
N TRP A 105 -7.96 11.39 -11.37
CA TRP A 105 -6.98 10.51 -12.01
C TRP A 105 -5.59 10.85 -11.50
N LEU A 106 -4.83 9.82 -11.14
CA LEU A 106 -3.38 9.95 -10.99
C LEU A 106 -2.71 9.42 -12.27
N ASP A 107 -2.08 10.35 -12.99
CA ASP A 107 -1.31 10.07 -14.20
C ASP A 107 0.19 10.10 -13.88
N HIS A 108 0.88 9.05 -14.32
CA HIS A 108 2.34 9.05 -14.40
C HIS A 108 2.78 8.22 -15.62
N PRO A 109 3.70 8.73 -16.45
CA PRO A 109 4.24 8.01 -17.61
C PRO A 109 4.68 6.55 -17.37
N GLU A 110 5.22 6.22 -16.19
CA GLU A 110 5.73 4.87 -15.86
C GLU A 110 4.64 3.90 -15.40
N HIS A 111 3.50 4.40 -14.94
CA HIS A 111 2.46 3.60 -14.29
C HIS A 111 1.09 3.73 -14.96
N GLY A 112 0.97 4.58 -15.99
CA GLY A 112 -0.28 4.91 -16.65
C GLY A 112 -1.20 5.72 -15.73
N ASN A 113 -2.50 5.62 -16.00
CA ASN A 113 -3.53 6.26 -15.19
C ASN A 113 -4.11 5.28 -14.16
N THR A 114 -4.47 5.80 -13.00
CA THR A 114 -5.33 5.08 -12.04
C THR A 114 -6.43 6.02 -11.54
N GLY A 115 -7.67 5.56 -11.57
CA GLY A 115 -8.82 6.32 -11.12
C GLY A 115 -9.01 6.25 -9.60
N ILE A 116 -9.42 7.37 -9.01
CA ILE A 116 -9.83 7.50 -7.63
C ILE A 116 -11.33 7.77 -7.63
N GLY A 117 -12.10 6.83 -7.08
CA GLY A 117 -13.55 6.95 -6.99
C GLY A 117 -14.03 7.93 -5.90
N PRO A 118 -15.34 8.17 -5.82
CA PRO A 118 -15.93 9.11 -4.85
C PRO A 118 -15.47 8.88 -3.41
N GLY A 119 -15.28 9.97 -2.66
CA GLY A 119 -14.89 9.95 -1.25
C GLY A 119 -13.89 11.03 -0.86
N LEU A 120 -13.47 10.97 0.41
CA LEU A 120 -12.50 11.87 1.02
C LEU A 120 -11.18 11.15 1.24
N TYR A 121 -10.07 11.78 0.84
CA TYR A 121 -8.75 11.17 0.86
C TYR A 121 -7.67 12.15 1.32
N VAL A 122 -6.61 11.58 1.89
CA VAL A 122 -5.33 12.24 2.11
C VAL A 122 -4.32 11.62 1.14
N LEU A 123 -3.68 12.46 0.34
CA LEU A 123 -2.58 12.06 -0.53
C LEU A 123 -1.27 12.14 0.27
N ARG A 124 -0.47 11.07 0.23
CA ARG A 124 0.84 11.03 0.89
C ARG A 124 1.94 10.54 -0.04
N ARG A 125 3.15 11.08 0.14
CA ARG A 125 4.39 10.61 -0.48
C ARG A 125 4.91 9.34 0.21
N LYS A 126 5.42 8.39 -0.55
CA LYS A 126 6.21 7.27 -0.03
C LYS A 126 7.62 7.76 0.27
N ARG A 127 8.18 7.30 1.39
CA ARG A 127 9.56 7.56 1.75
C ARG A 127 10.22 6.24 2.09
N GLU A 128 11.44 6.05 1.62
CA GLU A 128 12.25 4.95 2.09
C GLU A 128 12.46 5.05 3.60
N LEU A 129 12.21 3.95 4.30
CA LEU A 129 12.61 3.86 5.69
C LEU A 129 14.14 3.76 5.71
N ALA A 130 14.81 4.87 6.02
CA ALA A 130 16.25 4.83 6.29
C ALA A 130 16.51 3.69 7.28
N PRO A 131 17.48 2.80 7.04
CA PRO A 131 17.74 1.69 7.93
C PRO A 131 17.95 2.29 9.32
N ARG A 132 17.09 1.89 10.27
CA ARG A 132 17.23 2.31 11.66
C ARG A 132 18.66 1.96 12.04
N VAL A 133 19.49 2.98 12.29
CA VAL A 133 20.82 2.77 12.85
C VAL A 133 20.58 2.21 14.24
N LEU A 134 20.45 0.88 14.32
CA LEU A 134 20.43 0.19 15.59
C LEU A 134 21.84 0.34 16.13
N ASP A 135 21.96 1.05 17.25
CA ASP A 135 23.14 0.93 18.08
C ASP A 135 23.55 -0.56 18.14
N PRO A 136 24.84 -0.89 17.90
CA PRO A 136 25.32 -2.27 17.94
C PRO A 136 24.92 -3.03 19.21
N GLY A 137 24.76 -2.34 20.35
CA GLY A 137 24.24 -2.91 21.59
C GLY A 137 22.76 -3.31 21.48
N ALA A 138 21.91 -2.41 20.98
CA ALA A 138 20.49 -2.67 20.74
C ALA A 138 20.26 -3.85 19.77
N ARG A 139 21.08 -3.97 18.72
CA ARG A 139 21.03 -5.11 17.79
C ARG A 139 21.35 -6.43 18.50
N ARG A 140 22.44 -6.50 19.27
CA ARG A 140 22.83 -7.71 20.03
C ARG A 140 21.77 -8.11 21.05
N LYS A 141 21.16 -7.14 21.75
CA LYS A 141 20.08 -7.40 22.72
C LYS A 141 18.86 -8.05 22.05
N ARG A 142 18.44 -7.53 20.88
CA ARG A 142 17.34 -8.13 20.09
C ARG A 142 17.67 -9.53 19.60
N ASP A 143 18.88 -9.77 19.12
CA ASP A 143 19.29 -11.09 18.63
C ASP A 143 19.33 -12.12 19.76
N ARG A 144 19.78 -11.73 20.96
CA ARG A 144 19.71 -12.59 22.16
C ARG A 144 18.27 -12.89 22.55
N ALA A 145 17.42 -11.86 22.66
CA ALA A 145 16.01 -12.05 22.98
C ALA A 145 15.29 -12.97 21.97
N ARG A 146 15.59 -12.84 20.66
CA ARG A 146 15.03 -13.71 19.63
C ARG A 146 15.51 -15.16 19.76
N LYS A 147 16.78 -15.38 20.10
CA LYS A 147 17.32 -16.73 20.34
C LYS A 147 16.71 -17.35 21.59
N GLU A 148 16.55 -16.58 22.65
CA GLU A 148 15.92 -17.03 23.90
C GLU A 148 14.45 -17.39 23.69
N ALA A 149 13.69 -16.53 23.02
CA ALA A 149 12.28 -16.79 22.69
C ALA A 149 12.11 -18.06 21.85
N ARG A 150 13.00 -18.29 20.86
CA ARG A 150 13.00 -19.53 20.07
C ARG A 150 13.30 -20.77 20.92
N LYS A 151 14.27 -20.67 21.83
CA LYS A 151 14.61 -21.76 22.76
C LYS A 151 13.45 -22.07 23.70
N GLN A 152 12.81 -21.05 24.27
CA GLN A 152 11.65 -21.19 25.14
C GLN A 152 10.45 -21.82 24.41
N ALA A 153 10.16 -21.37 23.18
CA ALA A 153 9.10 -21.95 22.36
C ALA A 153 9.36 -23.45 22.06
N SER A 154 10.59 -23.81 21.71
CA SER A 154 10.95 -25.21 21.48
C SER A 154 10.82 -26.07 22.75
N GLN A 155 11.24 -25.55 23.91
CA GLN A 155 11.08 -26.24 25.20
C GLN A 155 9.61 -26.41 25.59
N ALA A 156 8.78 -25.39 25.37
CA ALA A 156 7.35 -25.44 25.61
C ALA A 156 6.67 -26.50 24.73
N GLN A 157 7.01 -26.54 23.43
CA GLN A 157 6.52 -27.57 22.51
C GLN A 157 6.93 -28.98 22.95
N ALA A 158 8.19 -29.17 23.34
CA ALA A 158 8.67 -30.47 23.83
C ALA A 158 7.95 -30.91 25.11
N ARG A 159 7.65 -29.98 26.03
CA ARG A 159 6.87 -30.27 27.24
C ARG A 159 5.42 -30.64 26.90
N ALA A 160 4.77 -29.87 26.04
CA ALA A 160 3.40 -30.16 25.59
C ALA A 160 3.29 -31.53 24.93
N ALA A 161 4.26 -31.91 24.09
CA ALA A 161 4.31 -33.23 23.46
C ALA A 161 4.44 -34.38 24.49
N ARG A 162 5.26 -34.20 25.53
CA ARG A 162 5.38 -35.18 26.63
C ARG A 162 4.09 -35.32 27.42
N ASP A 163 3.44 -34.19 27.75
CA ASP A 163 2.18 -34.20 28.49
C ASP A 163 1.06 -34.87 27.66
N GLN A 164 1.02 -34.64 26.34
CA GLN A 164 0.08 -35.30 25.43
C GLN A 164 0.34 -36.81 25.35
N ALA A 165 1.60 -37.23 25.25
CA ALA A 165 1.96 -38.65 25.25
C ALA A 165 1.58 -39.35 26.56
N ALA A 166 1.81 -38.70 27.71
CA ALA A 166 1.43 -39.22 29.02
C ALA A 166 -0.10 -39.37 29.15
N ARG A 167 -0.87 -38.37 28.69
CA ARG A 167 -2.34 -38.45 28.65
C ARG A 167 -2.85 -39.57 27.76
N ALA A 168 -2.24 -39.78 26.59
CA ALA A 168 -2.60 -40.86 25.67
C ALA A 168 -2.28 -42.25 26.26
N GLN A 169 -1.17 -42.38 26.99
CA GLN A 169 -0.85 -43.62 27.71
C GLN A 169 -1.84 -43.89 28.85
N ALA A 170 -2.21 -42.86 29.62
CA ALA A 170 -3.20 -42.98 30.69
C ALA A 170 -4.59 -43.34 30.16
N SER A 171 -5.05 -42.73 29.05
CA SER A 171 -6.34 -43.09 28.44
C SER A 171 -6.35 -44.50 27.87
N SER A 172 -5.25 -44.95 27.27
CA SER A 172 -5.09 -46.34 26.79
C SER A 172 -5.11 -47.36 27.94
N ALA A 173 -4.54 -47.02 29.09
CA ALA A 173 -4.58 -47.85 30.30
C ALA A 173 -6.00 -47.96 30.89
N THR A 174 -6.78 -46.87 30.86
CA THR A 174 -8.16 -46.86 31.38
C THR A 174 -9.16 -47.62 30.49
N VAL A 175 -8.90 -47.79 29.19
CA VAL A 175 -9.81 -48.50 28.26
C VAL A 175 -9.67 -50.03 28.33
N ARG A 176 -8.71 -50.57 29.08
CA ARG A 176 -8.65 -52.01 29.39
C ARG A 176 -9.55 -52.34 30.57
N PHE A 177 -10.85 -52.58 30.34
CA PHE A 177 -11.75 -53.52 31.05
C PHE A 177 -13.22 -53.17 30.74
N VAL A 178 -13.78 -53.78 29.69
CA VAL A 178 -15.13 -54.40 29.68
C VAL A 178 -15.03 -55.55 28.66
N ALA A 179 -14.76 -56.76 29.15
CA ALA A 179 -14.97 -57.99 28.40
C ALA A 179 -15.58 -58.97 29.41
N ASP A 180 -16.88 -59.23 29.20
CA ASP A 180 -17.79 -60.28 29.66
C ASP A 180 -17.51 -61.01 30.99
#